data_AF-A0A5T0RJX4-F1
#
_entry.id   AF-A0A5T0RJX4-F1
#
_cell.length_a   1.000
_cell.length_b   1.000
_cell.length_c   1.000
_cell.angle_alpha   90.00
_cell.angle_beta   90.00
_cell.angle_gamma   90.00
#
_symmetry.space_group_name_H-M   'P 1'
#
loop_
_entity.id
_entity.type
_entity.pdbx_description
1 polymer ?
#
loop_
_entity_poly.entity_id
_entity_poly.type
_entity_poly.pdbx_seq_one_letter_code
_entity_poly.pdbx_strand_id
1 'polypeptide(L)'
;NQKSSYKEYQNFTLFKLDEKIFHKKHSLFYNFPLPFKNPHKEGILKLILYRDGRYEFQQSALKQNSNDILLLSDDKINSKSDNLYHKSSLRSFYNQHSYKWQQNLCYDIAFFNEKDELCEGSRTNLILEKNAQFYTPQIQSGMLNGVYRNFLVNLGLIKEKALFKQDLFEAENIYCINSVRGLKKVKLQ
;
A
#
# COMPACT_ATOMS: atom_id res chain seq x y z
N ASN A 1 -3.58 20.89 14.36
CA ASN A 1 -5.00 20.61 14.03
C ASN A 1 -5.13 19.70 12.82
N GLN A 2 -5.10 18.37 12.98
CA GLN A 2 -5.27 17.39 11.89
C GLN A 2 -6.59 17.55 11.11
N LYS A 3 -7.64 18.12 11.72
CA LYS A 3 -8.94 18.35 11.05
C LYS A 3 -8.92 19.44 9.97
N SER A 4 -7.91 20.31 9.90
CA SER A 4 -7.87 21.35 8.84
C SER A 4 -7.23 20.86 7.54
N SER A 5 -6.36 19.83 7.57
CA SER A 5 -5.63 19.38 6.38
C SER A 5 -6.44 18.51 5.44
N TYR A 6 -7.49 17.83 5.93
CA TYR A 6 -8.32 16.95 5.09
C TYR A 6 -9.43 17.67 4.33
N LYS A 7 -9.78 18.91 4.71
CA LYS A 7 -10.86 19.68 4.07
C LYS A 7 -10.66 19.88 2.57
N GLU A 8 -9.42 20.04 2.12
CA GLU A 8 -9.11 20.18 0.69
C GLU A 8 -9.54 18.95 -0.12
N TYR A 9 -9.57 17.76 0.49
CA TYR A 9 -9.82 16.49 -0.20
C TYR A 9 -11.24 15.94 -0.01
N GLN A 10 -12.10 16.59 0.77
CA GLN A 10 -13.41 16.05 1.17
C GLN A 10 -14.36 15.75 -0.01
N ASN A 11 -14.19 16.43 -1.15
CA ASN A 11 -15.05 16.26 -2.33
C ASN A 11 -14.41 15.43 -3.44
N PHE A 12 -13.26 14.81 -3.18
CA PHE A 12 -12.54 14.05 -4.19
C PHE A 12 -13.10 12.63 -4.26
N THR A 13 -13.26 12.10 -5.46
CA THR A 13 -13.40 10.66 -5.64
C THR A 13 -12.04 10.00 -5.42
N LEU A 14 -12.01 8.67 -5.18
CA LEU A 14 -10.77 7.90 -5.05
C LEU A 14 -9.80 8.20 -6.21
N PHE A 15 -10.28 8.14 -7.45
CA PHE A 15 -9.45 8.37 -8.64
C PHE A 15 -8.97 9.83 -8.77
N LYS A 16 -9.83 10.82 -8.48
CA LYS A 16 -9.42 12.23 -8.53
C LYS A 16 -8.37 12.56 -7.47
N LEU A 17 -8.49 11.93 -6.30
CA LEU A 17 -7.53 12.08 -5.21
C LEU A 17 -6.18 11.47 -5.57
N ASP A 18 -6.20 10.25 -6.11
CA ASP A 18 -5.00 9.57 -6.56
C ASP A 18 -4.26 10.38 -7.65
N GLU A 19 -5.00 10.86 -8.65
CA GLU A 19 -4.47 11.74 -9.71
C GLU A 19 -3.83 13.01 -9.12
N LYS A 20 -4.50 13.64 -8.15
CA LYS A 20 -4.00 14.87 -7.51
C LYS A 20 -2.73 14.65 -6.69
N ILE A 21 -2.58 13.51 -6.04
CA ILE A 21 -1.44 13.22 -5.16
C ILE A 21 -0.24 12.68 -5.94
N PHE A 22 -0.48 11.75 -6.86
CA PHE A 22 0.60 10.96 -7.49
C PHE A 22 0.90 11.38 -8.93
N HIS A 23 0.01 12.09 -9.62
CA HIS A 23 0.16 12.40 -11.05
C HIS A 23 0.24 13.89 -11.39
N LYS A 24 -0.36 14.76 -10.57
CA LYS A 24 -0.22 16.22 -10.72
C LYS A 24 1.01 16.71 -9.95
N LYS A 25 1.74 17.68 -10.51
CA LYS A 25 2.77 18.42 -9.76
C LYS A 25 2.09 19.06 -8.55
N HIS A 26 2.30 18.48 -7.39
CA HIS A 26 1.75 19.01 -6.15
C HIS A 26 2.86 19.52 -5.25
N SER A 27 2.66 20.70 -4.68
CA SER A 27 3.43 21.24 -3.56
C SER A 27 2.96 20.65 -2.22
N LEU A 28 2.76 19.32 -2.12
CA LEU A 28 2.34 18.74 -0.85
C LEU A 28 3.49 18.74 0.15
N PHE A 29 3.23 19.48 1.23
CA PHE A 29 3.85 19.39 2.55
C PHE A 29 5.37 19.49 2.56
N TYR A 30 5.82 20.75 2.60
CA TYR A 30 7.17 21.17 2.94
C TYR A 30 8.25 20.94 1.87
N ASN A 31 9.01 22.01 1.59
CA ASN A 31 10.28 21.87 0.92
C ASN A 31 11.25 21.18 1.89
N PHE A 32 11.47 19.88 1.69
CA PHE A 32 12.44 19.12 2.44
C PHE A 32 13.74 19.02 1.61
N PRO A 33 14.87 19.60 2.05
CA PRO A 33 16.14 19.45 1.36
C PRO A 33 16.59 17.99 1.48
N LEU A 34 16.74 17.33 0.33
CA LEU A 34 17.20 15.95 0.28
C LEU A 34 18.70 15.87 0.63
N PRO A 35 19.14 14.92 1.48
CA PRO A 35 20.52 14.81 1.93
C PRO A 35 21.42 14.10 0.89
N PHE A 36 21.16 14.31 -0.40
CA PHE A 36 21.89 13.67 -1.50
C PHE A 36 22.55 14.71 -2.38
N LYS A 37 23.80 14.48 -2.80
CA LYS A 37 24.50 15.34 -3.77
C LYS A 37 23.76 15.42 -5.11
N ASN A 38 23.20 14.28 -5.55
CA ASN A 38 22.46 14.15 -6.80
C ASN A 38 21.10 13.47 -6.50
N PRO A 39 20.07 14.22 -6.06
CA PRO A 39 18.76 13.65 -5.81
C PRO A 39 18.07 13.25 -7.11
N HIS A 40 17.36 12.12 -7.10
CA HIS A 40 16.49 11.77 -8.22
C HIS A 40 15.35 12.79 -8.36
N LYS A 41 15.03 13.18 -9.60
CA LYS A 41 13.85 14.02 -9.91
C LYS A 41 12.55 13.32 -9.52
N GLU A 42 12.51 12.00 -9.70
CA GLU A 42 11.44 11.11 -9.27
C GLU A 42 12.08 9.80 -8.78
N GLY A 43 11.69 9.33 -7.60
CA GLY A 43 12.32 8.17 -6.99
C GLY A 43 11.68 7.76 -5.68
N ILE A 44 12.23 6.71 -5.10
CA ILE A 44 11.83 6.20 -3.79
C ILE A 44 12.81 6.76 -2.77
N LEU A 45 12.29 7.53 -1.80
CA LEU A 45 13.01 7.90 -0.59
C LEU A 45 12.70 6.88 0.50
N LYS A 46 13.73 6.34 1.13
CA LYS A 46 13.61 5.42 2.25
C LYS A 46 14.34 6.00 3.46
N LEU A 47 13.60 6.33 4.51
CA LEU A 47 14.12 6.62 5.84
C LEU A 47 14.22 5.31 6.61
N ILE A 48 15.39 5.02 7.17
CA ILE A 48 15.64 3.85 8.02
C ILE A 48 16.02 4.35 9.39
N LEU A 49 15.31 3.90 10.42
CA LEU A 49 15.62 4.17 11.83
C LEU A 49 16.15 2.88 12.47
N TYR A 50 17.32 2.97 13.10
CA TYR A 50 17.95 1.88 13.83
C TYR A 50 17.56 1.91 15.32
N ARG A 51 17.73 0.77 16.00
CA ARG A 51 17.36 0.61 17.42
C ARG A 51 18.14 1.54 18.37
N ASP A 52 19.33 1.97 17.97
CA ASP A 52 20.18 2.91 18.71
C ASP A 52 19.84 4.39 18.44
N GLY A 53 18.76 4.67 17.68
CA GLY A 53 18.32 6.01 17.35
C GLY A 53 19.03 6.63 16.15
N ARG A 54 20.07 5.99 15.59
CA ARG A 54 20.65 6.42 14.32
C ARG A 54 19.62 6.27 13.22
N TYR A 55 19.68 7.14 12.22
CA TYR A 55 18.87 7.03 11.02
C TYR A 55 19.69 7.30 9.77
N GLU A 56 19.22 6.78 8.64
CA GLU A 56 19.79 7.07 7.33
C GLU A 56 18.71 7.25 6.28
N PHE A 57 19.06 7.99 5.23
CA PHE A 57 18.24 8.13 4.04
C PHE A 57 18.88 7.36 2.89
N GLN A 58 18.08 6.55 2.21
CA GLN A 58 18.45 5.91 0.95
C GLN A 58 17.54 6.43 -0.16
N GLN A 59 18.09 6.54 -1.37
CA GLN A 59 17.31 6.81 -2.57
C GLN A 59 17.50 5.72 -3.62
N SER A 60 16.46 5.46 -4.38
CA SER A 60 16.51 4.55 -5.53
C SER A 60 15.56 5.03 -6.62
N ALA A 61 15.86 4.68 -7.87
CA ALA A 61 14.96 4.95 -8.98
C ALA A 61 13.60 4.26 -8.78
N LEU A 62 12.52 4.97 -9.11
CA LEU A 62 11.19 4.37 -9.15
C LEU A 62 11.09 3.49 -10.40
N LYS A 63 11.33 2.17 -10.23
CA LYS A 63 11.13 1.21 -11.32
C LYS A 63 9.66 1.10 -11.68
N GLN A 64 9.36 1.24 -12.97
CA GLN A 64 8.04 0.99 -13.52
C GLN A 64 7.75 -0.52 -13.50
N ASN A 65 6.60 -0.91 -12.95
CA ASN A 65 6.09 -2.29 -13.09
C ASN A 65 5.06 -2.29 -14.21
N SER A 66 5.37 -2.97 -15.32
CA SER A 66 4.43 -3.16 -16.42
C SER A 66 3.39 -4.22 -16.11
N ASN A 67 3.72 -5.17 -15.24
CA ASN A 67 2.84 -6.25 -14.84
C ASN A 67 1.66 -5.75 -13.98
N ASP A 68 0.47 -6.29 -14.21
CA ASP A 68 -0.77 -5.98 -13.49
C ASP A 68 -1.36 -7.21 -12.76
N ILE A 69 -0.61 -8.30 -12.64
CA ILE A 69 -1.06 -9.52 -11.98
C ILE A 69 -0.92 -9.42 -10.45
N LEU A 70 -1.96 -9.83 -9.74
CA LEU A 70 -1.98 -10.12 -8.31
C LEU A 70 -2.02 -11.63 -8.11
N LEU A 71 -0.94 -12.20 -7.60
CA LEU A 71 -0.89 -13.62 -7.22
C LEU A 71 -1.50 -13.83 -5.84
N LEU A 72 -2.01 -15.02 -5.57
CA LEU A 72 -2.44 -15.43 -4.24
C LEU A 72 -1.37 -16.31 -3.59
N SER A 73 -1.01 -16.01 -2.34
CA SER A 73 -0.11 -16.86 -1.56
C SER A 73 -0.89 -17.97 -0.84
N ASP A 74 -0.31 -19.17 -0.78
CA ASP A 74 -0.79 -20.24 0.10
C ASP A 74 -0.34 -20.05 1.56
N ASP A 75 0.71 -19.24 1.78
CA ASP A 75 1.22 -18.94 3.12
C ASP A 75 0.26 -18.05 3.92
N LYS A 76 0.10 -18.39 5.21
CA LYS A 76 -0.79 -17.69 6.12
C LYS A 76 -0.06 -16.72 7.04
N ILE A 77 -0.56 -15.49 7.10
CA ILE A 77 -0.18 -14.50 8.10
C ILE A 77 -0.76 -14.91 9.45
N ASN A 78 0.03 -14.80 10.52
CA ASN A 78 -0.49 -14.88 11.88
C ASN A 78 -1.05 -13.52 12.28
N SER A 79 -2.38 -13.38 12.31
CA SER A 79 -3.05 -12.10 12.60
C SER A 79 -2.68 -11.46 13.95
N LYS A 80 -2.12 -12.24 14.89
CA LYS A 80 -1.70 -11.81 16.23
C LYS A 80 -0.23 -11.40 16.31
N SER A 81 0.49 -11.34 15.20
CA SER A 81 1.91 -10.94 15.20
C SER A 81 2.05 -9.43 15.36
N ASP A 82 2.69 -8.99 16.46
CA ASP A 82 2.94 -7.57 16.74
C ASP A 82 3.70 -6.84 15.62
N ASN A 83 4.49 -7.59 14.83
CA ASN A 83 5.30 -7.03 13.76
C ASN A 83 4.48 -6.53 12.55
N LEU A 84 3.21 -6.93 12.42
CA LEU A 84 2.39 -6.60 11.24
C LEU A 84 1.94 -5.14 11.24
N TYR A 85 1.78 -4.53 12.41
CA TYR A 85 1.29 -3.16 12.54
C TYR A 85 2.39 -2.10 12.39
N HIS A 86 3.65 -2.52 12.33
CA HIS A 86 4.81 -1.64 12.22
C HIS A 86 5.59 -1.90 10.94
N LYS A 87 5.87 -0.85 10.17
CA LYS A 87 6.74 -0.96 8.98
C LYS A 87 8.19 -1.17 9.42
N SER A 88 8.61 -2.42 9.51
CA SER A 88 9.96 -2.80 9.94
C SER A 88 10.76 -3.50 8.83
N SER A 89 12.03 -3.80 9.11
CA SER A 89 12.87 -4.67 8.27
C SER A 89 12.62 -6.17 8.50
N LEU A 90 11.82 -6.54 9.51
CA LEU A 90 11.44 -7.92 9.82
C LEU A 90 10.38 -8.42 8.83
N ARG A 91 10.84 -8.70 7.62
CA ARG A 91 9.99 -9.00 6.46
C ARG A 91 10.26 -10.36 5.86
N SER A 92 10.86 -11.29 6.62
CA SER A 92 11.22 -12.64 6.14
C SER A 92 10.03 -13.33 5.47
N PHE A 93 8.85 -13.27 6.09
CA PHE A 93 7.59 -13.80 5.54
C PHE A 93 7.29 -13.26 4.13
N TYR A 94 7.22 -11.94 3.95
CA TYR A 94 6.98 -11.33 2.64
C TYR A 94 8.14 -11.53 1.65
N ASN A 95 9.38 -11.59 2.16
CA ASN A 95 10.58 -11.66 1.34
C ASN A 95 10.71 -13.00 0.61
N GLN A 96 10.15 -14.09 1.15
CA GLN A 96 10.13 -15.42 0.52
C GLN A 96 9.58 -15.38 -0.91
N HIS A 97 8.59 -14.53 -1.18
CA HIS A 97 8.01 -14.39 -2.52
C HIS A 97 8.37 -13.10 -3.24
N SER A 98 9.18 -12.23 -2.62
CA SER A 98 9.45 -10.89 -3.15
C SER A 98 10.15 -10.90 -4.52
N TYR A 99 10.89 -11.97 -4.84
CA TYR A 99 11.55 -12.13 -6.13
C TYR A 99 10.55 -12.07 -7.31
N LYS A 100 9.29 -12.53 -7.12
CA LYS A 100 8.28 -12.55 -8.19
C LYS A 100 7.98 -11.14 -8.70
N TRP A 101 7.75 -10.18 -7.80
CA TRP A 101 7.56 -8.79 -8.22
C TRP A 101 8.87 -8.06 -8.53
N GLN A 102 10.01 -8.49 -7.98
CA GLN A 102 11.32 -7.91 -8.32
C GLN A 102 11.74 -8.23 -9.76
N GLN A 103 11.36 -9.42 -10.24
CA GLN A 103 11.59 -9.92 -11.60
C GLN A 103 10.40 -9.63 -12.54
N ASN A 104 9.44 -8.82 -12.11
CA ASN A 104 8.26 -8.41 -12.90
C ASN A 104 7.36 -9.59 -13.36
N LEU A 105 7.36 -10.70 -12.62
CA LEU A 105 6.47 -11.85 -12.83
C LEU A 105 5.04 -11.57 -12.34
N CYS A 106 4.90 -10.65 -11.38
CA CYS A 106 3.61 -10.11 -10.92
C CYS A 106 3.76 -8.65 -10.46
N TYR A 107 2.64 -7.97 -10.22
CA TYR A 107 2.63 -6.67 -9.55
C TYR A 107 2.84 -6.81 -8.05
N ASP A 108 2.06 -7.68 -7.40
CA ASP A 108 2.18 -8.01 -5.98
C ASP A 108 1.59 -9.41 -5.70
N ILE A 109 1.60 -9.81 -4.43
CA ILE A 109 1.15 -11.12 -3.95
C ILE A 109 0.28 -10.87 -2.73
N ALA A 110 -0.98 -11.29 -2.79
CA ALA A 110 -1.93 -11.18 -1.70
C ALA A 110 -1.77 -12.32 -0.70
N PHE A 111 -1.84 -11.98 0.58
CA PHE A 111 -1.75 -12.91 1.69
C PHE A 111 -3.07 -12.94 2.47
N PHE A 112 -3.30 -14.08 3.11
CA PHE A 112 -4.46 -14.34 3.96
C PHE A 112 -3.98 -14.70 5.36
N ASN A 113 -4.81 -14.51 6.37
CA ASN A 113 -4.50 -14.96 7.73
C ASN A 113 -4.97 -16.40 7.99
N GLU A 114 -4.79 -16.86 9.23
CA GLU A 114 -5.20 -18.18 9.70
C GLU A 114 -6.72 -18.44 9.67
N LYS A 115 -7.54 -17.40 9.42
CA LYS A 115 -9.00 -17.47 9.26
C LYS A 115 -9.47 -17.32 7.81
N ASP A 116 -8.53 -17.40 6.86
CA ASP A 116 -8.77 -17.15 5.44
C ASP A 116 -9.27 -15.73 5.11
N GLU A 117 -9.10 -14.77 6.02
CA GLU A 117 -9.36 -13.37 5.75
C GLU A 117 -8.20 -12.79 4.92
N LEU A 118 -8.53 -12.08 3.85
CA LEU A 118 -7.60 -11.29 3.06
C LEU A 118 -6.94 -10.24 3.95
N CYS A 119 -5.61 -10.12 3.87
CA CYS A 119 -4.82 -9.19 4.68
C CYS A 119 -4.29 -8.04 3.81
N GLU A 120 -3.15 -8.25 3.17
CA GLU A 120 -2.47 -7.25 2.36
C GLU A 120 -1.64 -7.91 1.25
N GLY A 121 -1.08 -7.09 0.36
CA GLY A 121 -0.03 -7.49 -0.55
C GLY A 121 1.35 -7.53 0.14
N SER A 122 2.37 -8.07 -0.52
CA SER A 122 3.73 -8.08 0.05
C SER A 122 4.29 -6.67 0.29
N ARG A 123 3.84 -5.67 -0.48
CA ARG A 123 4.30 -4.27 -0.40
C ARG A 123 3.17 -3.24 -0.58
N THR A 124 1.91 -3.67 -0.52
CA THR A 124 0.72 -2.85 -0.76
C THR A 124 -0.41 -3.24 0.18
N ASN A 125 -1.33 -2.32 0.46
CA ASN A 125 -2.67 -2.70 0.93
C ASN A 125 -3.58 -2.93 -0.29
N LEU A 126 -4.70 -3.63 -0.10
CA LEU A 126 -5.63 -3.98 -1.17
C LEU A 126 -6.95 -3.21 -1.03
N ILE A 127 -7.56 -2.87 -2.17
CA ILE A 127 -8.91 -2.33 -2.28
C ILE A 127 -9.69 -3.18 -3.29
N LEU A 128 -10.91 -3.57 -2.93
CA LEU A 128 -11.88 -4.24 -3.80
C LEU A 128 -13.02 -3.27 -4.10
N GLU A 129 -13.35 -3.10 -5.37
CA GLU A 129 -14.56 -2.40 -5.81
C GLU A 129 -15.71 -3.40 -5.97
N LYS A 130 -16.84 -3.14 -5.31
CA LYS A 130 -18.05 -3.96 -5.38
C LYS A 130 -19.27 -3.08 -5.20
N ASN A 131 -20.22 -3.13 -6.13
CA ASN A 131 -21.42 -2.30 -6.14
C ASN A 131 -21.12 -0.80 -6.04
N ALA A 132 -20.16 -0.31 -6.84
CA ALA A 132 -19.68 1.09 -6.82
C ALA A 132 -19.21 1.58 -5.42
N GLN A 133 -18.78 0.67 -4.56
CA GLN A 133 -18.18 0.96 -3.25
C GLN A 133 -16.79 0.31 -3.17
N PHE A 134 -15.89 0.94 -2.41
CA PHE A 134 -14.52 0.45 -2.22
C PHE A 134 -14.33 -0.10 -0.81
N TYR A 135 -13.86 -1.34 -0.73
CA TYR A 135 -13.59 -2.04 0.52
C TYR A 135 -12.11 -2.36 0.63
N THR A 136 -11.56 -2.27 1.84
CA THR A 136 -10.20 -2.72 2.15
C THR A 136 -10.28 -3.68 3.33
N PRO A 137 -9.35 -4.66 3.45
CA PRO A 137 -9.27 -5.50 4.64
C PRO A 137 -9.26 -4.67 5.93
N GLN A 138 -9.85 -5.21 6.99
CA GLN A 138 -9.81 -4.59 8.31
C GLN A 138 -8.43 -4.81 8.98
N ILE A 139 -7.97 -3.88 9.81
CA ILE A 139 -6.64 -3.97 10.45
C ILE A 139 -6.50 -5.27 11.27
N GLN A 140 -7.60 -5.73 11.88
CA GLN A 140 -7.67 -6.93 12.70
C GLN A 140 -7.38 -8.22 11.91
N SER A 141 -7.44 -8.19 10.57
CA SER A 141 -7.04 -9.34 9.75
C SER A 141 -5.52 -9.58 9.78
N GLY A 142 -4.72 -8.61 10.23
CA GLY A 142 -3.27 -8.77 10.39
C GLY A 142 -2.51 -8.16 9.23
N MET A 143 -2.40 -6.84 9.20
CA MET A 143 -1.70 -6.11 8.15
C MET A 143 -1.19 -4.74 8.63
N LEU A 144 -0.33 -4.12 7.83
CA LEU A 144 0.12 -2.77 8.08
C LEU A 144 -1.02 -1.77 7.87
N ASN A 145 -1.21 -0.84 8.81
CA ASN A 145 -2.07 0.32 8.60
C ASN A 145 -1.38 1.36 7.70
N GLY A 146 -1.23 1.02 6.41
CA GLY A 146 -0.46 1.81 5.46
C GLY A 146 -0.94 3.27 5.38
N VAL A 147 0.00 4.20 5.23
CA VAL A 147 -0.30 5.64 5.28
C VAL A 147 -1.35 6.04 4.24
N TYR A 148 -1.22 5.57 2.99
CA TYR A 148 -2.21 5.89 1.96
C TYR A 148 -3.58 5.26 2.25
N ARG A 149 -3.61 4.00 2.71
CA ARG A 149 -4.84 3.34 3.15
C ARG A 149 -5.55 4.13 4.25
N ASN A 150 -4.83 4.46 5.33
CA ASN A 150 -5.37 5.23 6.46
C ASN A 150 -5.92 6.60 6.01
N PHE A 151 -5.20 7.27 5.11
CA PHE A 151 -5.65 8.53 4.52
C PHE A 151 -6.99 8.38 3.78
N LEU A 152 -7.14 7.33 2.96
CA LEU A 152 -8.39 7.05 2.23
C LEU A 152 -9.55 6.68 3.17
N VAL A 153 -9.29 5.89 4.22
CA VAL A 153 -10.29 5.55 5.25
C VAL A 153 -10.78 6.80 5.98
N ASN A 154 -9.87 7.69 6.39
CA ASN A 154 -10.21 8.94 7.08
C ASN A 154 -11.00 9.92 6.21
N LEU A 155 -10.83 9.86 4.89
CA LEU A 155 -11.64 10.62 3.93
C LEU A 155 -12.98 9.95 3.60
N GLY A 156 -13.23 8.74 4.09
CA GLY A 156 -14.44 7.97 3.79
C GLY A 156 -14.50 7.42 2.36
N LEU A 157 -13.37 7.38 1.64
CA LEU A 157 -13.31 6.91 0.25
C LEU A 157 -13.25 5.40 0.12
N ILE A 158 -12.77 4.71 1.17
CA ILE A 158 -12.76 3.25 1.28
C ILE A 158 -13.26 2.83 2.66
N LYS A 159 -13.88 1.66 2.75
CA LYS A 159 -14.46 1.12 3.99
C LYS A 159 -13.73 -0.14 4.42
N GLU A 160 -13.46 -0.26 5.71
CA GLU A 160 -12.88 -1.48 6.28
C GLU A 160 -13.94 -2.60 6.32
N LYS A 161 -13.54 -3.81 5.93
CA LYS A 161 -14.38 -5.01 5.98
C LYS A 161 -13.51 -6.26 6.16
N ALA A 162 -14.01 -7.28 6.84
CA ALA A 162 -13.46 -8.63 6.70
C ALA A 162 -13.75 -9.14 5.28
N LEU A 163 -12.69 -9.40 4.52
CA LEU A 163 -12.75 -9.82 3.12
C LEU A 163 -12.13 -11.21 3.00
N PHE A 164 -12.62 -12.01 2.07
CA PHE A 164 -12.18 -13.38 1.86
C PHE A 164 -11.76 -13.62 0.41
N LYS A 165 -11.20 -14.80 0.14
CA LYS A 165 -10.81 -15.21 -1.22
C LYS A 165 -11.96 -15.06 -2.24
N GLN A 166 -13.19 -15.34 -1.83
CA GLN A 166 -14.36 -15.19 -2.69
C GLN A 166 -14.65 -13.73 -3.06
N ASP A 167 -14.45 -12.78 -2.14
CA ASP A 167 -14.64 -11.35 -2.43
C ASP A 167 -13.67 -10.86 -3.52
N LEU A 168 -12.47 -11.44 -3.63
CA LEU A 168 -11.53 -11.14 -4.70
C LEU A 168 -12.08 -11.57 -6.08
N PHE A 169 -12.67 -12.76 -6.17
CA PHE A 169 -13.25 -13.26 -7.43
C PHE A 169 -14.53 -12.51 -7.83
N GLU A 170 -15.28 -12.01 -6.85
CA GLU A 170 -16.53 -11.26 -7.08
C GLU A 170 -16.32 -9.75 -7.25
N ALA A 171 -15.11 -9.24 -7.01
CA ALA A 171 -14.82 -7.82 -7.13
C ALA A 171 -14.92 -7.38 -8.60
N GLU A 172 -15.56 -6.23 -8.84
CA GLU A 172 -15.58 -5.59 -10.16
C GLU A 172 -14.17 -5.18 -10.56
N ASN A 173 -13.41 -4.64 -9.59
CA ASN A 173 -12.03 -4.23 -9.78
C ASN A 173 -11.22 -4.46 -8.49
N ILE A 174 -9.92 -4.75 -8.67
CA ILE A 174 -8.97 -4.94 -7.57
C ILE A 174 -7.86 -3.92 -7.73
N TYR A 175 -7.49 -3.28 -6.63
CA TYR A 175 -6.41 -2.30 -6.61
C TYR A 175 -5.40 -2.60 -5.52
N CYS A 176 -4.13 -2.47 -5.87
CA CYS A 176 -3.03 -2.41 -4.92
C CYS A 176 -2.68 -0.94 -4.65
N ILE A 177 -2.51 -0.58 -3.38
CA ILE A 177 -2.17 0.79 -2.96
C ILE A 177 -0.92 0.84 -2.08
N ASN A 178 -0.11 1.88 -2.26
CA ASN A 178 0.85 2.33 -1.25
C ASN A 178 1.21 3.82 -1.44
N SER A 179 1.91 4.40 -0.46
CA SER A 179 2.30 5.81 -0.47
C SER A 179 3.44 6.16 -1.43
N VAL A 180 3.94 5.21 -2.21
CA VAL A 180 5.00 5.44 -3.21
C VAL A 180 4.43 5.44 -4.63
N ARG A 181 3.42 4.60 -4.90
CA ARG A 181 2.90 4.33 -6.25
C ARG A 181 1.43 4.69 -6.43
N GLY A 182 0.75 5.15 -5.37
CA GLY A 182 -0.68 5.43 -5.43
C GLY A 182 -1.50 4.17 -5.69
N LEU A 183 -2.56 4.34 -6.48
CA LEU A 183 -3.55 3.34 -6.84
C LEU A 183 -3.17 2.62 -8.14
N LYS A 184 -2.93 1.31 -8.07
CA LYS A 184 -2.71 0.46 -9.24
C LYS A 184 -3.83 -0.57 -9.37
N LYS A 185 -4.58 -0.52 -10.47
CA LYS A 185 -5.49 -1.60 -10.86
C LYS A 185 -4.71 -2.86 -11.22
N VAL A 186 -5.16 -4.00 -10.72
CA VAL A 186 -4.55 -5.33 -10.93
C VAL A 186 -5.62 -6.36 -11.30
N LYS A 187 -5.19 -7.53 -11.77
CA LYS A 187 -6.01 -8.69 -12.12
C LYS A 187 -5.54 -9.92 -11.34
N LEU A 188 -6.45 -10.77 -10.92
CA LEU A 188 -6.09 -12.05 -10.32
C LEU A 188 -5.53 -13.00 -11.37
N GLN A 189 -4.59 -13.82 -10.94
CA GLN A 189 -4.13 -15.00 -11.67
C GLN A 189 -4.12 -16.20 -10.73
#